data_AF-A0A923IDU5-F1
#
_entry.id   AF-A0A923IDU5-F1
#
_cell.length_a   1.000
_cell.length_b   1.000
_cell.length_c   1.000
_cell.angle_alpha   90.00
_cell.angle_beta   90.00
_cell.angle_gamma   90.00
#
_symmetry.space_group_name_H-M   'P 1'
#
loop_
_entity.id
_entity.type
_entity.pdbx_description
1 polymer ?
#
loop_
_entity_poly.entity_id
_entity_poly.type
_entity_poly.pdbx_seq_one_letter_code
_entity_poly.pdbx_strand_id
1 'polypeptide(L)'
;MGFEFLVPWHAFLPRDGGHVVVWFGHEDALRLRDAAAAALAAEGVACRCCGLGDGGLDAAAVDDLAGEQPGGVVLAAAATADPVLPVRTSLVVPVVPLTGFAERGWDELSDVVCGPAGLLSRAAAGTPAAPALLRLDDCLDSIGLFAALGRLMAERDVPLLVLGEVRGPQPRLRAVYRAEGPPRAAGA
;
A
#
# COMPACT_ATOMS: atom_id res chain seq x y z
N MET A 1 8.34 19.76 -9.59
CA MET A 1 7.38 19.14 -8.67
C MET A 1 8.10 18.89 -7.36
N GLY A 2 7.57 19.38 -6.23
CA GLY A 2 8.11 19.10 -4.90
C GLY A 2 7.51 17.80 -4.36
N PHE A 3 8.34 16.90 -3.85
CA PHE A 3 7.92 15.72 -3.11
C PHE A 3 8.39 15.90 -1.67
N GLU A 4 7.54 15.57 -0.71
CA GLU A 4 7.92 15.53 0.70
C GLU A 4 8.12 14.08 1.12
N PHE A 5 9.25 13.82 1.78
CA PHE A 5 9.61 12.52 2.30
C PHE A 5 9.38 12.51 3.81
N LEU A 6 9.05 11.32 4.36
CA LEU A 6 9.19 10.96 5.79
C LEU A 6 8.02 11.28 6.74
N VAL A 7 6.78 11.35 6.25
CA VAL A 7 5.63 11.26 7.17
C VAL A 7 5.28 9.78 7.41
N PRO A 8 4.92 9.36 8.64
CA PRO A 8 4.38 8.02 8.86
C PRO A 8 3.17 7.79 7.96
N TRP A 9 3.14 6.66 7.24
CA TRP A 9 2.11 6.38 6.22
C TRP A 9 0.68 6.43 6.76
N HIS A 10 0.49 6.06 8.03
CA HIS A 10 -0.81 6.04 8.69
C HIS A 10 -1.32 7.43 9.07
N ALA A 11 -0.50 8.49 8.94
CA ALA A 11 -0.95 9.88 9.11
C ALA A 11 -1.97 10.32 8.05
N PHE A 12 -2.03 9.61 6.91
CA PHE A 12 -2.95 9.88 5.82
C PHE A 12 -4.27 9.12 5.94
N LEU A 13 -4.46 8.34 7.02
CA LEU A 13 -5.68 7.58 7.23
C LEU A 13 -6.77 8.46 7.87
N PRO A 14 -8.05 8.25 7.51
CA PRO A 14 -9.17 8.83 8.25
C PRO A 14 -9.09 8.46 9.73
N ARG A 15 -9.21 9.44 10.63
CA ARG A 15 -9.16 9.23 12.09
C ARG A 15 -10.53 8.95 12.69
N ASP A 16 -11.59 9.46 12.06
CA ASP A 16 -12.96 9.28 12.54
C ASP A 16 -13.60 8.04 11.90
N GLY A 17 -13.98 7.06 12.73
CA GLY A 17 -14.76 5.89 12.31
C GLY A 17 -14.05 4.86 11.43
N GLY A 18 -12.78 5.09 11.07
CA GLY A 18 -12.01 4.22 10.19
C GLY A 18 -11.30 3.08 10.93
N HIS A 19 -11.47 1.85 10.45
CA HIS A 19 -10.63 0.71 10.81
C HIS A 19 -9.63 0.41 9.71
N VAL A 20 -8.41 0.00 10.06
CA VAL A 20 -7.45 -0.49 9.08
C VAL A 20 -7.50 -2.01 9.03
N VAL A 21 -7.82 -2.57 7.87
CA VAL A 21 -7.75 -4.02 7.64
C VAL A 21 -6.49 -4.33 6.84
N VAL A 22 -5.58 -5.12 7.40
CA VAL A 22 -4.30 -5.42 6.75
C VAL A 22 -4.26 -6.90 6.33
N TRP A 23 -4.10 -7.16 5.04
CA TRP A 23 -4.05 -8.50 4.43
C TRP A 23 -2.68 -8.79 3.85
N PHE A 24 -2.20 -10.04 4.01
CA PHE A 24 -0.84 -10.42 3.64
C PHE A 24 -0.75 -11.87 3.17
N GLY A 25 -0.11 -12.08 2.02
CA GLY A 25 -0.01 -13.39 1.36
C GLY A 25 1.41 -13.97 1.31
N HIS A 26 2.35 -13.38 2.04
CA HIS A 26 3.75 -13.79 2.04
C HIS A 26 4.36 -13.58 3.44
N GLU A 27 5.37 -14.36 3.83
CA GLU A 27 5.98 -14.29 5.18
C GLU A 27 6.53 -12.90 5.54
N ASP A 28 7.29 -12.28 4.61
CA ASP A 28 7.75 -10.88 4.73
C ASP A 28 6.62 -9.90 5.04
N ALA A 29 5.45 -10.22 4.53
CA ALA A 29 4.25 -9.42 4.62
C ALA A 29 3.57 -9.60 6.01
N LEU A 30 3.72 -10.76 6.67
CA LEU A 30 3.33 -10.95 8.08
C LEU A 30 4.15 -10.07 9.05
N ARG A 31 5.45 -9.88 8.80
CA ARG A 31 6.26 -9.00 9.66
C ARG A 31 5.84 -7.54 9.54
N LEU A 32 5.51 -7.11 8.33
CA LEU A 32 4.98 -5.77 8.08
C LEU A 32 3.57 -5.58 8.63
N ARG A 33 2.75 -6.63 8.62
CA ARG A 33 1.45 -6.63 9.31
C ARG A 33 1.59 -6.22 10.75
N ASP A 34 2.47 -6.88 11.47
CA ASP A 34 2.62 -6.70 12.90
C ASP A 34 3.22 -5.32 13.19
N ALA A 35 4.17 -4.87 12.36
CA ALA A 35 4.73 -3.52 12.47
C ALA A 35 3.70 -2.42 12.15
N ALA A 36 2.86 -2.60 11.13
CA ALA A 36 1.80 -1.68 10.77
C ALA A 36 0.73 -1.62 11.88
N ALA A 37 0.29 -2.78 12.38
CA ALA A 37 -0.67 -2.88 13.48
C ALA A 37 -0.14 -2.22 14.76
N ALA A 38 1.15 -2.45 15.10
CA ALA A 38 1.78 -1.81 16.26
C ALA A 38 1.86 -0.28 16.11
N ALA A 39 2.20 0.21 14.90
CA ALA A 39 2.25 1.65 14.63
C ALA A 39 0.85 2.31 14.75
N LEU A 40 -0.18 1.64 14.24
CA LEU A 40 -1.58 2.09 14.36
C LEU A 40 -2.05 2.09 15.81
N ALA A 41 -1.78 1.01 16.55
CA ALA A 41 -2.14 0.88 17.95
C ALA A 41 -1.48 1.96 18.82
N ALA A 42 -0.21 2.29 18.55
CA ALA A 42 0.51 3.36 19.26
C ALA A 42 -0.13 4.75 19.08
N GLU A 43 -0.90 4.95 18.00
CA GLU A 43 -1.64 6.18 17.73
C GLU A 43 -3.14 6.09 18.05
N GLY A 44 -3.57 5.00 18.70
CA GLY A 44 -4.98 4.79 19.03
C GLY A 44 -5.87 4.49 17.81
N VAL A 45 -5.29 4.12 16.68
CA VAL A 45 -6.05 3.73 15.48
C VAL A 45 -6.43 2.25 15.59
N ALA A 46 -7.73 1.97 15.49
CA ALA A 46 -8.24 0.61 15.54
C ALA A 46 -7.82 -0.18 14.28
N CYS A 47 -7.13 -1.30 14.49
CA CYS A 47 -6.60 -2.14 13.42
C CYS A 47 -7.11 -3.58 13.58
N ARG A 48 -7.51 -4.21 12.48
CA ARG A 48 -7.83 -5.64 12.42
C ARG A 48 -6.95 -6.31 11.38
N CYS A 49 -6.19 -7.31 11.82
CA CYS A 49 -5.30 -8.05 10.94
C CYS A 49 -5.99 -9.33 10.50
N CYS A 50 -6.08 -9.55 9.19
CA CYS A 50 -6.66 -10.76 8.61
C CYS A 50 -5.55 -11.54 7.88
N GLY A 51 -5.51 -12.85 8.08
CA GLY A 51 -4.61 -13.72 7.32
C GLY A 51 -5.21 -14.06 5.95
N LEU A 52 -4.36 -14.19 4.93
CA LEU A 52 -4.76 -14.93 3.73
C LEU A 52 -4.73 -16.43 4.08
N GLY A 53 -5.85 -17.13 3.94
CA GLY A 53 -5.85 -18.58 3.96
C GLY A 53 -5.17 -19.15 2.71
N ASP A 54 -5.02 -20.47 2.64
CA ASP A 54 -4.39 -21.16 1.50
C ASP A 54 -5.06 -20.88 0.13
N GLY A 55 -6.31 -20.36 0.14
CA GLY A 55 -7.08 -19.99 -1.05
C GLY A 55 -7.00 -18.51 -1.47
N GLY A 56 -6.19 -17.69 -0.81
CA GLY A 56 -6.11 -16.25 -1.10
C GLY A 56 -7.14 -15.40 -0.35
N LEU A 57 -7.49 -14.25 -0.93
CA LEU A 57 -8.32 -13.23 -0.28
C LEU A 57 -9.78 -13.64 -0.39
N ASP A 58 -10.40 -13.97 0.75
CA ASP A 58 -11.84 -14.21 0.79
C ASP A 58 -12.58 -12.89 0.63
N ALA A 59 -13.04 -12.62 -0.59
CA ALA A 59 -13.78 -11.41 -0.92
C ALA A 59 -15.04 -11.23 -0.05
N ALA A 60 -15.71 -12.32 0.34
CA ALA A 60 -16.88 -12.27 1.21
C ALA A 60 -16.49 -11.79 2.62
N ALA A 61 -15.38 -12.29 3.17
CA ALA A 61 -14.87 -11.81 4.44
C ALA A 61 -14.49 -10.32 4.41
N VAL A 62 -13.96 -9.83 3.27
CA VAL A 62 -13.66 -8.39 3.11
C VAL A 62 -14.93 -7.57 3.01
N ASP A 63 -15.94 -8.04 2.27
CA ASP A 63 -17.24 -7.38 2.16
C ASP A 63 -17.98 -7.32 3.50
N ASP A 64 -17.97 -8.40 4.27
CA ASP A 64 -18.54 -8.46 5.61
C ASP A 64 -17.85 -7.44 6.54
N LEU A 65 -16.51 -7.40 6.52
CA LEU A 65 -15.71 -6.42 7.26
C LEU A 65 -16.01 -4.97 6.85
N ALA A 66 -16.11 -4.70 5.55
CA ALA A 66 -16.43 -3.38 5.02
C ALA A 66 -17.89 -2.98 5.34
N GLY A 67 -18.80 -3.96 5.45
CA GLY A 67 -20.18 -3.76 5.88
C GLY A 67 -20.32 -3.46 7.37
N GLU A 68 -19.53 -4.12 8.22
CA GLU A 68 -19.46 -3.86 9.67
C GLU A 68 -18.92 -2.46 9.98
N GLN A 69 -18.01 -1.93 9.15
CA GLN A 69 -17.24 -0.72 9.43
C GLN A 69 -17.22 0.24 8.22
N PRO A 70 -18.33 0.94 7.93
CA PRO A 70 -18.38 1.90 6.83
C PRO A 70 -17.38 3.04 7.07
N GLY A 71 -16.40 3.18 6.17
CA GLY A 71 -15.31 4.17 6.27
C GLY A 71 -13.93 3.58 6.62
N GLY A 72 -13.82 2.25 6.73
CA GLY A 72 -12.55 1.57 6.92
C GLY A 72 -11.59 1.68 5.71
N VAL A 73 -10.29 1.67 6.01
CA VAL A 73 -9.20 1.56 5.03
C VAL A 73 -8.74 0.11 4.94
N VAL A 74 -8.58 -0.42 3.73
CA VAL A 74 -8.11 -1.80 3.52
C VAL A 74 -6.72 -1.77 2.88
N LEU A 75 -5.73 -2.16 3.66
CA LEU A 75 -4.38 -2.43 3.21
C LEU A 75 -4.31 -3.87 2.71
N ALA A 76 -4.13 -4.07 1.41
CA ALA A 76 -4.13 -5.39 0.80
C ALA A 76 -2.79 -5.71 0.14
N ALA A 77 -1.97 -6.51 0.81
CA ALA A 77 -0.72 -7.00 0.24
C ALA A 77 -0.94 -8.29 -0.55
N ALA A 78 -1.29 -8.15 -1.83
CA ALA A 78 -1.27 -9.24 -2.79
C ALA A 78 -0.02 -9.13 -3.66
N ALA A 79 0.89 -10.11 -3.56
CA ALA A 79 2.12 -10.13 -4.35
C ALA A 79 1.86 -10.44 -5.84
N THR A 80 0.76 -11.13 -6.14
CA THR A 80 0.46 -11.65 -7.50
C THR A 80 -0.99 -12.09 -7.68
N ALA A 81 -1.67 -12.52 -6.61
CA ALA A 81 -3.05 -13.00 -6.70
C ALA A 81 -4.01 -11.86 -7.04
N ASP A 82 -4.95 -12.14 -7.94
CA ASP A 82 -5.99 -11.28 -8.49
C ASP A 82 -7.10 -11.03 -7.44
N PRO A 83 -7.01 -9.99 -6.59
CA PRO A 83 -8.01 -9.77 -5.59
C PRO A 83 -8.99 -8.77 -6.20
N VAL A 84 -10.18 -9.25 -6.58
CA VAL A 84 -11.30 -8.33 -6.77
C VAL A 84 -11.55 -7.70 -5.40
N LEU A 85 -10.98 -6.52 -5.17
CA LEU A 85 -11.12 -5.80 -3.92
C LEU A 85 -12.49 -5.12 -3.92
N PRO A 86 -13.25 -5.23 -2.82
CA PRO A 86 -14.60 -4.71 -2.81
C PRO A 86 -14.66 -3.18 -2.89
N VAL A 87 -15.78 -2.71 -3.44
CA VAL A 87 -16.05 -1.31 -3.84
C VAL A 87 -16.17 -0.35 -2.64
N ARG A 88 -16.17 -0.87 -1.40
CA ARG A 88 -16.44 -0.09 -0.18
C ARG A 88 -15.20 0.29 0.64
N THR A 89 -14.02 0.28 0.03
CA THR A 89 -12.77 0.62 0.72
C THR A 89 -12.38 2.08 0.48
N SER A 90 -11.89 2.77 1.52
CA SER A 90 -11.50 4.18 1.38
C SER A 90 -10.12 4.37 0.74
N LEU A 91 -9.28 3.33 0.75
CA LEU A 91 -7.95 3.32 0.12
C LEU A 91 -7.50 1.86 -0.06
N VAL A 92 -6.94 1.54 -1.23
CA VAL A 92 -6.29 0.25 -1.53
C VAL A 92 -4.78 0.42 -1.59
N VAL A 93 -4.03 -0.46 -0.90
CA VAL A 93 -2.55 -0.39 -0.88
C VAL A 93 -1.95 -1.68 -1.45
N PRO A 94 -1.78 -1.80 -2.78
CA PRO A 94 -1.20 -3.00 -3.38
C PRO A 94 0.30 -3.06 -3.10
N VAL A 95 0.82 -4.27 -2.88
CA VAL A 95 2.19 -4.46 -2.43
C VAL A 95 3.09 -5.04 -3.52
N VAL A 96 4.23 -4.40 -3.75
CA VAL A 96 5.28 -4.83 -4.68
C VAL A 96 6.57 -5.09 -3.92
N PRO A 97 7.08 -6.33 -3.85
CA PRO A 97 8.44 -6.57 -3.38
C PRO A 97 9.44 -6.04 -4.42
N LEU A 98 10.40 -5.23 -4.00
CA LEU A 98 11.41 -4.63 -4.89
C LEU A 98 12.53 -5.58 -5.32
N THR A 99 12.52 -6.82 -4.82
CA THR A 99 13.54 -7.83 -5.14
C THR A 99 13.59 -8.09 -6.65
N GLY A 100 14.80 -8.03 -7.21
CA GLY A 100 15.03 -8.35 -8.63
C GLY A 100 14.74 -7.22 -9.62
N PHE A 101 14.24 -6.04 -9.18
CA PHE A 101 13.96 -4.94 -10.11
C PHE A 101 15.22 -4.18 -10.56
N ALA A 102 16.28 -4.19 -9.75
CA ALA A 102 17.57 -3.59 -10.15
C ALA A 102 18.16 -4.32 -11.38
N GLU A 103 17.97 -5.64 -11.46
CA GLU A 103 18.46 -6.48 -12.56
C GLU A 103 17.51 -6.51 -13.75
N ARG A 104 16.19 -6.51 -13.50
CA ARG A 104 15.16 -6.55 -14.55
C ARG A 104 14.90 -5.19 -15.20
N GLY A 105 15.22 -4.11 -14.49
CA GLY A 105 15.01 -2.73 -14.92
C GLY A 105 13.82 -2.07 -14.24
N TRP A 106 13.99 -0.80 -13.92
CA TRP A 106 12.99 -0.01 -13.20
C TRP A 106 11.75 0.37 -14.01
N ASP A 107 11.80 0.23 -15.33
CA ASP A 107 10.62 0.44 -16.17
C ASP A 107 9.60 -0.70 -15.98
N GLU A 108 10.06 -1.92 -15.69
CA GLU A 108 9.17 -3.04 -15.33
C GLU A 108 8.38 -2.73 -14.06
N LEU A 109 8.98 -2.05 -13.07
CA LEU A 109 8.27 -1.62 -11.87
C LEU A 109 7.10 -0.69 -12.23
N SER A 110 7.32 0.20 -13.19
CA SER A 110 6.28 1.14 -13.66
C SER A 110 5.14 0.40 -14.34
N ASP A 111 5.43 -0.63 -15.13
CA ASP A 111 4.42 -1.46 -15.78
C ASP A 111 3.65 -2.32 -14.77
N VAL A 112 4.33 -2.88 -13.77
CA VAL A 112 3.70 -3.64 -12.68
C VAL A 112 2.75 -2.77 -11.86
N VAL A 113 3.11 -1.52 -11.59
CA VAL A 113 2.27 -0.63 -10.77
C VAL A 113 1.17 0.02 -11.62
N CYS A 114 1.51 0.61 -12.76
CA CYS A 114 0.64 1.52 -13.52
C CYS A 114 0.26 1.00 -14.92
N GLY A 115 0.79 -0.15 -15.36
CA GLY A 115 0.45 -0.71 -16.66
C GLY A 115 -1.04 -1.07 -16.80
N PRO A 116 -1.52 -1.37 -18.01
CA PRO A 116 -2.92 -1.72 -18.24
C PRO A 116 -3.43 -2.89 -17.38
N ALA A 117 -2.55 -3.86 -17.09
CA ALA A 117 -2.80 -4.99 -16.18
C ALA A 117 -2.07 -4.83 -14.82
N GLY A 118 -1.55 -3.63 -14.55
CA GLY A 118 -0.82 -3.28 -13.36
C GLY A 118 -1.71 -3.20 -12.12
N LEU A 119 -1.10 -3.01 -10.96
CA LEU A 119 -1.80 -3.09 -9.69
C LEU A 119 -2.85 -1.99 -9.51
N LEU A 120 -2.58 -0.78 -10.00
CA LEU A 120 -3.52 0.34 -9.87
C LEU A 120 -4.75 0.18 -10.77
N SER A 121 -4.65 -0.52 -11.90
CA SER A 121 -5.82 -0.77 -12.76
C SER A 121 -6.80 -1.78 -12.16
N ARG A 122 -6.41 -2.49 -11.10
CA ARG A 122 -7.26 -3.43 -10.36
C ARG A 122 -8.11 -2.77 -9.28
N ALA A 123 -7.80 -1.52 -8.91
CA ALA A 123 -8.65 -0.78 -7.99
C ALA A 123 -9.98 -0.44 -8.67
N ALA A 124 -11.09 -0.58 -7.95
CA ALA A 124 -12.40 -0.21 -8.47
C ALA A 124 -12.42 1.28 -8.85
N ALA A 125 -13.12 1.64 -9.93
CA ALA A 125 -13.21 3.02 -10.40
C ALA A 125 -13.67 3.97 -9.26
N GLY A 126 -12.92 5.05 -9.06
CA GLY A 126 -13.17 6.02 -7.99
C GLY A 126 -12.61 5.64 -6.61
N THR A 127 -12.02 4.45 -6.46
CA THR A 127 -11.34 4.04 -5.22
C THR A 127 -9.90 4.54 -5.24
N PRO A 128 -9.46 5.35 -4.26
CA PRO A 128 -8.06 5.74 -4.15
C PRO A 128 -7.16 4.52 -3.98
N ALA A 129 -5.99 4.52 -4.63
CA ALA A 129 -5.00 3.46 -4.47
C ALA A 129 -3.59 4.05 -4.29
N ALA A 130 -2.81 3.48 -3.39
CA ALA A 130 -1.46 3.90 -3.06
C ALA A 130 -0.52 2.69 -3.05
N PRO A 131 0.36 2.50 -4.04
CA PRO A 131 1.26 1.35 -4.07
C PRO A 131 2.21 1.35 -2.87
N ALA A 132 2.41 0.16 -2.28
CA ALA A 132 3.43 -0.09 -1.27
C ALA A 132 4.59 -0.88 -1.89
N LEU A 133 5.77 -0.27 -1.94
CA LEU A 133 7.00 -0.88 -2.39
C LEU A 133 7.76 -1.40 -1.18
N LEU A 134 8.00 -2.71 -1.12
CA LEU A 134 8.63 -3.35 0.04
C LEU A 134 10.03 -3.85 -0.27
N ARG A 135 10.75 -4.22 0.80
CA ARG A 135 12.12 -4.73 0.74
C ARG A 135 13.07 -3.69 0.15
N LEU A 136 12.92 -2.43 0.56
CA LEU A 136 13.89 -1.39 0.22
C LEU A 136 15.31 -1.76 0.71
N ASP A 137 15.39 -2.53 1.78
CA ASP A 137 16.64 -3.10 2.30
C ASP A 137 17.36 -4.04 1.32
N ASP A 138 16.68 -4.56 0.30
CA ASP A 138 17.28 -5.35 -0.79
C ASP A 138 17.61 -4.51 -2.04
N CYS A 139 17.21 -3.23 -2.07
CA CYS A 139 17.44 -2.37 -3.21
C CYS A 139 18.87 -1.82 -3.19
N LEU A 140 19.75 -2.45 -3.98
CA LEU A 140 21.15 -2.00 -4.11
C LEU A 140 21.32 -0.79 -5.05
N ASP A 141 20.33 -0.52 -5.90
CA ASP A 141 20.34 0.62 -6.84
C ASP A 141 19.37 1.73 -6.39
N SER A 142 19.80 2.51 -5.41
CA SER A 142 19.01 3.63 -4.89
C SER A 142 18.75 4.72 -5.93
N ILE A 143 19.70 4.99 -6.83
CA ILE A 143 19.57 6.05 -7.86
C ILE A 143 18.47 5.68 -8.85
N GLY A 144 18.52 4.45 -9.38
CA GLY A 144 17.50 3.96 -10.30
C GLY A 144 16.12 3.87 -9.64
N LEU A 145 16.04 3.43 -8.38
CA LEU A 145 14.80 3.45 -7.60
C LEU A 145 14.23 4.87 -7.52
N PHE A 146 14.99 5.86 -7.04
CA PHE A 146 14.48 7.23 -6.90
C PHE A 146 14.05 7.83 -8.23
N ALA A 147 14.76 7.56 -9.32
CA ALA A 147 14.37 8.00 -10.66
C ALA A 147 13.02 7.39 -11.06
N ALA A 148 12.79 6.11 -10.77
CA ALA A 148 11.54 5.42 -11.07
C ALA A 148 10.38 5.88 -10.19
N LEU A 149 10.61 6.13 -8.89
CA LEU A 149 9.61 6.75 -8.02
C LEU A 149 9.19 8.13 -8.55
N GLY A 150 10.16 8.94 -8.99
CA GLY A 150 9.90 10.23 -9.62
C GLY A 150 9.00 10.10 -10.85
N ARG A 151 9.28 9.14 -11.75
CA ARG A 151 8.44 8.87 -12.93
C ARG A 151 7.04 8.39 -12.54
N LEU A 152 6.94 7.42 -11.63
CA LEU A 152 5.65 6.92 -11.11
C LEU A 152 4.77 8.06 -10.59
N MET A 153 5.32 8.94 -9.75
CA MET A 153 4.52 10.00 -9.14
C MET A 153 4.21 11.16 -10.10
N ALA A 154 5.14 11.50 -11.01
CA ALA A 154 4.98 12.63 -11.93
C ALA A 154 4.16 12.28 -13.18
N GLU A 155 4.43 11.12 -13.80
CA GLU A 155 3.87 10.76 -15.10
C GLU A 155 2.58 9.93 -14.98
N ARG A 156 2.43 9.18 -13.89
CA ARG A 156 1.31 8.25 -13.68
C ARG A 156 0.32 8.71 -12.62
N ASP A 157 0.46 9.95 -12.17
CA ASP A 157 -0.40 10.62 -11.20
C ASP A 157 -0.62 9.81 -9.91
N VAL A 158 0.40 9.08 -9.46
CA VAL A 158 0.34 8.35 -8.19
C VAL A 158 0.48 9.34 -7.04
N PRO A 159 -0.57 9.61 -6.24
CA PRO A 159 -0.54 10.68 -5.25
C PRO A 159 0.25 10.31 -3.99
N LEU A 160 0.36 9.02 -3.71
CA LEU A 160 0.95 8.44 -2.50
C LEU A 160 1.63 7.11 -2.83
N LEU A 161 2.87 6.95 -2.39
CA LEU A 161 3.61 5.70 -2.37
C LEU A 161 3.98 5.37 -0.92
N VAL A 162 3.86 4.10 -0.56
CA VAL A 162 4.35 3.57 0.72
C VAL A 162 5.65 2.82 0.44
N LEU A 163 6.66 3.01 1.28
CA LEU A 163 7.98 2.39 1.20
C LEU A 163 8.21 1.57 2.46
N GLY A 164 8.57 0.29 2.31
CA GLY A 164 8.77 -0.65 3.40
C GLY A 164 10.15 -1.29 3.45
N GLU A 165 10.79 -1.21 4.61
CA GLU A 165 11.97 -2.01 4.98
C GLU A 165 11.51 -3.18 5.85
N VAL A 166 11.84 -4.40 5.44
CA VAL A 166 11.36 -5.62 6.11
C VAL A 166 12.48 -6.28 6.91
N ARG A 167 13.71 -6.25 6.38
CA ARG A 167 14.86 -6.81 7.09
C ARG A 167 15.38 -5.82 8.12
N GLY A 168 15.42 -6.28 9.36
CA GLY A 168 15.88 -5.50 10.50
C GLY A 168 15.27 -6.03 11.79
N PRO A 169 15.73 -5.50 12.94
CA PRO A 169 15.13 -5.82 14.24
C PRO A 169 13.67 -5.33 14.32
N GLN A 170 13.33 -4.28 13.56
CA GLN A 170 11.97 -3.74 13.46
C GLN A 170 11.68 -3.32 12.01
N PRO A 171 10.64 -3.88 11.36
CA PRO A 171 10.19 -3.42 10.05
C PRO A 171 9.74 -1.95 10.10
N ARG A 172 9.93 -1.22 8.99
CA ARG A 172 9.61 0.20 8.90
C ARG A 172 8.81 0.50 7.65
N LEU A 173 7.78 1.32 7.81
CA LEU A 173 7.00 1.86 6.70
C LEU A 173 7.12 3.39 6.68
N ARG A 174 7.25 3.96 5.49
CA ARG A 174 7.30 5.41 5.22
C ARG A 174 6.40 5.73 4.05
N ALA A 175 5.94 6.97 3.94
CA ALA A 175 5.21 7.43 2.78
C ALA A 175 5.98 8.53 2.02
N VAL A 176 5.78 8.55 0.72
CA VAL A 176 6.17 9.61 -0.20
C VAL A 176 4.91 10.10 -0.89
N TYR A 177 4.67 11.40 -0.87
CA TYR A 177 3.45 12.00 -1.44
C TYR A 177 3.78 13.26 -2.24
N ARG A 178 2.87 13.63 -3.14
CA ARG A 178 2.95 14.89 -3.87
C ARG A 178 2.59 16.05 -2.94
N ALA A 179 3.38 17.12 -2.95
CA ALA A 179 3.19 18.27 -2.05
C ALA A 179 1.85 19.02 -2.25
N GLU A 180 1.14 18.78 -3.35
CA GLU A 180 -0.26 19.21 -3.55
C GLU A 180 -1.23 18.56 -2.52
N GLY A 181 -0.72 17.61 -1.71
CA GLY A 181 -1.44 16.83 -0.74
C GLY A 181 -2.11 15.62 -1.39
N PRO A 182 -2.35 14.52 -0.66
CA PRO A 182 -3.24 13.49 -1.16
C PRO A 182 -4.62 14.12 -1.43
N PRO A 183 -5.37 13.64 -2.44
CA PRO A 183 -6.75 14.07 -2.62
C PRO A 183 -7.48 13.85 -1.30
N ARG A 184 -7.95 14.94 -0.68
CA ARG A 184 -8.80 14.83 0.50
C ARG A 184 -10.00 13.99 0.09
N ALA A 185 -10.31 12.95 0.86
CA ALA A 185 -11.52 12.19 0.64
C ALA A 185 -12.69 13.17 0.54
N ALA A 186 -13.38 13.16 -0.59
CA ALA A 186 -14.50 14.06 -0.84
C ALA A 186 -15.60 13.73 0.19
N GLY A 187 -15.72 14.55 1.23
CA GLY A 187 -16.75 14.39 2.27
C GLY A 187 -16.29 14.48 3.72
N ALA A 188 -15.05 14.92 4.01
CA ALA A 188 -14.67 15.37 5.36
C ALA A 188 -15.11 16.82 5.62
#